data_AF-A0A9J9HA08-F1
#
_entry.id   AF-A0A9J9HA08-F1
#
_cell.length_a   1.000
_cell.length_b   1.000
_cell.length_c   1.000
_cell.angle_alpha   90.00
_cell.angle_beta   90.00
_cell.angle_gamma   90.00
#
_symmetry.space_group_name_H-M   'P 1'
#
loop_
_entity.id
_entity.type
_entity.pdbx_description
1 polymer ?
#
loop_
_entity_poly.entity_id
_entity_poly.type
_entity_poly.pdbx_seq_one_letter_code
_entity_poly.pdbx_strand_id
1 'polypeptide(L)'
;MTASYYRLIRWLPVAFAAHVAEEYLTGFPRYAGEISGHAMDLPLFLGGNIAFIAIMALLVGWAAKTRSATANFWLLAWAAGNLFWNFVFHFVLVIAFDRHSPGLITGTLVYFPLSLALWQAALAGRVVRAPTLIGAILLGGAYMGAVAAFSIFHVGGV
;
A
#
# COMPACT_ATOMS: atom_id res chain seq x y z
N MET A 1 -3.15 -18.92 -17.68
CA MET A 1 -4.42 -18.74 -16.95
C MET A 1 -4.32 -17.47 -16.12
N THR A 2 -5.11 -16.44 -16.40
CA THR A 2 -5.14 -15.23 -15.55
C THR A 2 -5.89 -15.54 -14.26
N ALA A 3 -5.28 -15.28 -13.10
CA ALA A 3 -5.98 -15.43 -11.82
C ALA A 3 -7.22 -14.53 -11.76
N SER A 4 -8.30 -15.00 -11.14
CA SER A 4 -9.53 -14.22 -10.99
C SER A 4 -9.28 -13.01 -10.08
N TYR A 5 -9.66 -11.81 -10.54
CA TYR A 5 -9.56 -10.56 -9.78
C TYR A 5 -10.10 -10.69 -8.34
N TYR A 6 -11.32 -11.25 -8.18
CA TYR A 6 -11.95 -11.38 -6.87
C TYR A 6 -11.29 -12.43 -5.96
N ARG A 7 -10.44 -13.31 -6.50
CA ARG A 7 -9.57 -14.18 -5.71
C ARG A 7 -8.30 -13.43 -5.28
N LEU A 8 -7.74 -12.61 -6.17
CA LEU A 8 -6.55 -11.81 -5.89
C LEU A 8 -6.78 -10.78 -4.78
N ILE A 9 -7.92 -10.08 -4.78
CA ILE A 9 -8.18 -9.02 -3.77
C ILE A 9 -8.20 -9.56 -2.33
N ARG A 10 -8.47 -10.86 -2.12
CA ARG A 10 -8.47 -11.48 -0.78
C ARG A 10 -7.09 -11.52 -0.15
N TRP A 11 -6.04 -11.45 -0.98
CA TRP A 11 -4.66 -11.41 -0.51
C TRP A 11 -4.20 -10.02 -0.10
N LEU A 12 -4.95 -8.95 -0.41
CA LEU A 12 -4.51 -7.58 -0.12
C LEU A 12 -4.31 -7.30 1.38
N PRO A 13 -5.24 -7.66 2.29
CA PRO A 13 -5.02 -7.42 3.71
C PRO A 13 -3.90 -8.29 4.28
N VAL A 14 -3.74 -9.52 3.75
CA VAL A 14 -2.69 -10.45 4.18
C VAL A 14 -1.31 -9.98 3.74
N ALA A 15 -1.19 -9.53 2.49
CA ALA A 15 0.03 -8.93 1.97
C ALA A 15 0.43 -7.71 2.80
N PHE A 16 -0.54 -6.86 3.14
CA PHE A 16 -0.27 -5.68 3.97
C PHE A 16 0.18 -6.07 5.38
N ALA A 17 -0.52 -6.99 6.04
CA ALA A 17 -0.09 -7.48 7.35
C ALA A 17 1.32 -8.09 7.32
N ALA A 18 1.68 -8.82 6.26
CA ALA A 18 3.03 -9.38 6.10
C ALA A 18 4.10 -8.28 5.96
N HIS A 19 3.81 -7.21 5.24
CA HIS A 19 4.69 -6.07 5.12
C HIS A 19 4.89 -5.33 6.44
N VAL A 20 3.80 -5.05 7.17
CA VAL A 20 3.89 -4.42 8.50
C VAL A 20 4.69 -5.29 9.48
N ALA A 21 4.55 -6.62 9.38
CA ALA A 21 5.36 -7.53 10.16
C ALA A 21 6.85 -7.45 9.79
N GLU A 22 7.20 -7.39 8.49
CA GLU A 22 8.58 -7.14 8.06
C GLU A 22 9.10 -5.81 8.62
N GLU A 23 8.37 -4.72 8.40
CA GLU A 23 8.73 -3.38 8.87
C GLU A 23 9.00 -3.38 10.39
N TYR A 24 8.11 -3.99 11.17
CA TYR A 24 8.28 -4.10 12.62
C TYR A 24 9.53 -4.91 12.99
N LEU A 25 9.71 -6.09 12.41
CA LEU A 25 10.81 -7.01 12.74
C LEU A 25 12.17 -6.50 12.26
N THR A 26 12.19 -5.68 11.21
CA THR A 26 13.42 -5.11 10.63
C THR A 26 13.68 -3.67 11.06
N GLY A 27 12.80 -3.11 11.91
CA GLY A 27 13.04 -1.86 12.65
C GLY A 27 12.66 -0.59 11.89
N PHE A 28 11.61 -0.61 11.06
CA PHE A 28 11.11 0.55 10.33
C PHE A 28 10.84 1.78 11.22
N PRO A 29 10.21 1.68 12.41
CA PRO A 29 9.96 2.88 13.24
C PRO A 29 11.25 3.62 13.63
N ARG A 30 12.31 2.88 13.97
CA ARG A 30 13.62 3.45 14.26
C ARG A 30 14.24 4.05 12.99
N TYR A 31 14.22 3.29 11.90
CA TYR A 31 14.73 3.74 10.61
C TYR A 31 14.06 5.04 10.14
N ALA A 32 12.73 5.14 10.28
CA ALA A 32 11.93 6.29 9.92
C ALA A 32 12.37 7.52 10.71
N GLY A 33 12.56 7.38 12.03
CA GLY A 33 13.04 8.48 12.86
C GLY A 33 14.47 8.91 12.55
N GLU A 34 15.34 7.99 12.14
CA GLU A 34 16.70 8.32 11.69
C GLU A 34 16.71 9.12 10.37
N ILE A 35 15.83 8.80 9.41
CA ILE A 35 15.79 9.53 8.12
C ILE A 35 15.00 10.84 8.18
N SER A 36 13.99 10.91 9.05
CA SER A 36 13.10 12.09 9.12
C SER A 36 13.51 13.07 10.21
N GLY A 37 14.36 12.66 11.16
CA GLY A 37 14.65 13.41 12.37
C GLY A 37 13.52 13.41 13.41
N HIS A 38 12.42 12.71 13.15
CA HIS A 38 11.23 12.69 14.01
C HIS A 38 10.96 11.26 14.49
N ALA A 39 11.08 11.02 15.80
CA ALA A 39 10.86 9.71 16.37
C ALA A 39 9.45 9.20 16.05
N MET A 40 9.36 8.01 15.47
CA MET A 40 8.08 7.35 15.21
C MET A 40 7.65 6.59 16.48
N ASP A 41 6.57 7.04 17.09
CA ASP A 41 5.97 6.37 18.25
C ASP A 41 5.42 4.99 17.85
N LEU A 42 5.72 3.97 18.65
CA LEU A 42 5.36 2.58 18.33
C LEU A 42 3.85 2.33 18.39
N PRO A 43 3.11 2.77 19.42
CA PRO A 43 1.65 2.78 19.42
C PRO A 43 1.04 3.44 18.18
N LEU A 44 1.56 4.60 17.76
CA LEU A 44 1.08 5.28 16.55
C LEU A 44 1.33 4.45 15.28
N PHE A 45 2.54 3.88 15.14
CA PHE A 45 2.89 3.00 14.02
C PHE A 45 1.97 1.77 13.94
N LEU A 46 1.81 1.04 15.05
CA LEU A 46 0.99 -0.17 15.09
C LEU A 46 -0.51 0.15 14.93
N GLY A 47 -1.00 1.17 15.63
CA GLY A 47 -2.40 1.61 15.56
C GLY A 47 -2.80 2.06 14.16
N GLY A 48 -1.95 2.87 13.50
CA GLY A 48 -2.17 3.33 12.13
C GLY A 48 -2.21 2.17 11.13
N ASN A 49 -1.26 1.26 11.21
CA ASN A 49 -1.21 0.10 10.33
C ASN A 49 -2.37 -0.88 10.55
N ILE A 50 -2.78 -1.12 11.79
CA ILE A 50 -3.98 -1.92 12.09
C ILE A 50 -5.23 -1.29 11.47
N ALA A 51 -5.39 0.04 11.58
CA ALA A 51 -6.49 0.75 10.95
C ALA A 51 -6.45 0.61 9.42
N PHE A 52 -5.27 0.73 8.80
CA PHE A 52 -5.14 0.58 7.35
C PHE A 52 -5.45 -0.84 6.86
N ILE A 53 -5.04 -1.87 7.60
CA ILE A 53 -5.40 -3.27 7.32
C ILE A 53 -6.92 -3.48 7.46
N ALA A 54 -7.54 -2.92 8.50
CA ALA A 54 -8.99 -3.02 8.70
C ALA A 54 -9.77 -2.34 7.55
N ILE A 55 -9.36 -1.13 7.15
CA ILE A 55 -9.95 -0.43 6.00
C ILE A 55 -9.79 -1.25 4.72
N MET A 56 -8.59 -1.81 4.47
CA MET A 56 -8.37 -2.70 3.33
C MET A 56 -9.33 -3.90 3.34
N ALA A 57 -9.49 -4.57 4.48
CA ALA A 57 -10.39 -5.71 4.62
C ALA A 57 -11.86 -5.33 4.37
N LEU A 58 -12.30 -4.18 4.87
CA LEU A 58 -13.65 -3.65 4.62
C LEU A 58 -13.88 -3.34 3.14
N LEU A 59 -12.91 -2.71 2.47
CA LEU A 59 -12.99 -2.42 1.04
C LEU A 59 -13.01 -3.70 0.19
N VAL A 60 -12.21 -4.71 0.56
CA VAL A 60 -12.23 -6.04 -0.07
C VAL A 60 -13.61 -6.69 0.08
N GLY A 61 -14.18 -6.67 1.30
CA GLY A 61 -15.52 -7.19 1.55
C GLY A 61 -16.60 -6.46 0.74
N TRP A 62 -16.53 -5.12 0.69
CA TRP A 62 -17.47 -4.30 -0.06
C TRP A 62 -17.40 -4.55 -1.58
N ALA A 63 -16.18 -4.59 -2.15
CA ALA A 63 -15.96 -4.87 -3.56
C ALA A 63 -16.38 -6.30 -3.93
N ALA A 64 -16.09 -7.29 -3.09
CA ALA A 64 -16.47 -8.69 -3.31
C ALA A 64 -17.99 -8.89 -3.27
N LYS A 65 -18.68 -8.21 -2.33
CA LYS A 65 -20.14 -8.31 -2.16
C LYS A 65 -20.90 -7.58 -3.27
N THR A 66 -20.55 -6.34 -3.56
CA THR A 66 -21.34 -5.49 -4.47
C THR A 66 -20.92 -5.60 -5.91
N ARG A 67 -19.64 -5.91 -6.17
CA ARG A 67 -19.02 -5.91 -7.49
C ARG A 67 -19.22 -4.61 -8.29
N SER A 68 -19.53 -3.52 -7.61
CA SER A 68 -19.81 -2.23 -8.25
C SER A 68 -18.53 -1.55 -8.72
N ALA A 69 -18.62 -0.72 -9.77
CA ALA A 69 -17.49 0.05 -10.27
C ALA A 69 -16.89 0.95 -9.18
N THR A 70 -17.74 1.60 -8.38
CA THR A 70 -17.33 2.47 -7.28
C THR A 70 -16.56 1.71 -6.20
N ALA A 71 -17.06 0.55 -5.76
CA ALA A 71 -16.37 -0.25 -4.74
C ALA A 71 -14.99 -0.74 -5.24
N ASN A 72 -14.92 -1.20 -6.49
CA ASN A 72 -13.64 -1.61 -7.09
C ASN A 72 -12.68 -0.44 -7.26
N PHE A 73 -13.16 0.75 -7.64
CA PHE A 73 -12.33 1.95 -7.75
C PHE A 73 -11.67 2.30 -6.42
N TRP A 74 -12.44 2.38 -5.34
CA TRP A 74 -11.91 2.73 -4.02
C TRP A 74 -10.96 1.66 -3.48
N LEU A 75 -11.26 0.38 -3.67
CA LEU A 75 -10.35 -0.70 -3.33
C LEU A 75 -9.03 -0.60 -4.11
N LEU A 76 -9.10 -0.38 -5.43
CA LEU A 76 -7.91 -0.26 -6.26
C LEU A 76 -7.06 0.96 -5.89
N ALA A 77 -7.69 2.08 -5.56
CA ALA A 77 -6.97 3.29 -5.13
C ALA A 77 -6.27 3.07 -3.78
N TRP A 78 -6.99 2.50 -2.81
CA TRP A 78 -6.45 2.17 -1.49
C TRP A 78 -5.31 1.15 -1.58
N ALA A 79 -5.48 0.11 -2.41
CA ALA A 79 -4.45 -0.89 -2.68
C ALA A 79 -3.24 -0.32 -3.42
N ALA A 80 -3.45 0.55 -4.41
CA ALA A 80 -2.35 1.19 -5.12
C ALA A 80 -1.48 2.03 -4.17
N GLY A 81 -2.10 2.79 -3.26
CA GLY A 81 -1.37 3.57 -2.27
C GLY A 81 -0.58 2.70 -1.29
N ASN A 82 -1.27 1.77 -0.63
CA ASN A 82 -0.68 0.98 0.46
C ASN A 82 0.23 -0.18 0.01
N LEU A 83 0.16 -0.59 -1.27
CA LEU A 83 1.03 -1.64 -1.81
C LEU A 83 2.01 -1.06 -2.82
N PHE A 84 1.53 -0.66 -4.00
CA PHE A 84 2.43 -0.27 -5.10
C PHE A 84 3.25 0.99 -4.79
N TRP A 85 2.59 2.07 -4.38
CA TRP A 85 3.28 3.31 -4.06
C TRP A 85 4.07 3.22 -2.76
N ASN A 86 3.62 2.40 -1.82
CA ASN A 86 4.41 2.06 -0.65
C ASN A 86 5.72 1.33 -1.05
N PHE A 87 5.68 0.34 -1.96
CA PHE A 87 6.89 -0.25 -2.55
C PHE A 87 7.80 0.81 -3.19
N VAL A 88 7.23 1.69 -4.03
CA VAL A 88 7.99 2.77 -4.67
C VAL A 88 8.63 3.68 -3.62
N PHE A 89 7.92 3.98 -2.54
CA PHE A 89 8.44 4.76 -1.42
C PHE A 89 9.67 4.09 -0.80
N HIS A 90 9.60 2.82 -0.40
CA HIS A 90 10.77 2.13 0.16
C HIS A 90 11.94 2.06 -0.83
N PHE A 91 11.65 1.84 -2.12
CA PHE A 91 12.67 1.82 -3.16
C PHE A 91 13.37 3.18 -3.30
N VAL A 92 12.60 4.28 -3.33
CA VAL A 92 13.14 5.63 -3.36
C VAL A 92 13.97 5.95 -2.12
N LEU A 93 13.54 5.48 -0.93
CA LEU A 93 14.32 5.67 0.30
C LEU A 93 15.69 4.98 0.23
N VAL A 94 15.80 3.81 -0.40
CA VAL A 94 17.11 3.17 -0.60
C VAL A 94 18.03 4.05 -1.43
N ILE A 95 17.53 4.60 -2.54
CA ILE A 95 18.31 5.47 -3.42
C ILE A 95 18.69 6.76 -2.70
N ALA A 96 17.76 7.35 -1.94
CA ALA A 96 17.96 8.66 -1.30
C ALA A 96 18.89 8.60 -0.08
N PHE A 97 18.87 7.50 0.68
CA PHE A 97 19.60 7.37 1.94
C PHE A 97 20.75 6.35 1.89
N ASP A 98 21.01 5.75 0.71
CA ASP A 98 22.07 4.76 0.46
C ASP A 98 22.11 3.62 1.50
N ARG A 99 20.94 3.14 1.89
CA ARG A 99 20.79 2.08 2.89
C ARG A 99 19.51 1.29 2.71
N HIS A 100 19.50 0.04 3.16
CA HIS A 100 18.30 -0.80 3.11
C HIS A 100 17.13 -0.17 3.89
N SER A 101 15.97 -0.05 3.25
CA SER A 101 14.72 0.40 3.86
C SER A 101 13.93 -0.80 4.37
N PRO A 102 13.68 -0.95 5.69
CA PRO A 102 12.76 -1.94 6.25
C PRO A 102 11.42 -1.91 5.53
N GLY A 103 10.90 -3.04 5.04
CA GLY A 103 9.67 -3.09 4.21
C GLY A 103 9.93 -3.29 2.71
N LEU A 104 11.16 -3.12 2.24
CA LEU A 104 11.50 -3.30 0.83
C LEU A 104 11.39 -4.75 0.36
N ILE A 105 11.65 -5.74 1.22
CA ILE A 105 11.66 -7.15 0.83
C ILE A 105 10.25 -7.58 0.43
N THR A 106 9.26 -7.37 1.29
CA THR A 106 7.85 -7.63 0.97
C THR A 106 7.32 -6.65 -0.07
N GLY A 107 7.78 -5.40 -0.08
CA GLY A 107 7.47 -4.44 -1.15
C GLY A 107 7.82 -4.99 -2.53
N THR A 108 9.03 -5.54 -2.68
CA THR A 108 9.54 -6.05 -3.96
C THR A 108 8.96 -7.42 -4.30
N LEU A 109 8.95 -8.35 -3.34
CA LEU A 109 8.58 -9.75 -3.58
C LEU A 109 7.08 -10.02 -3.50
N VAL A 110 6.30 -9.14 -2.86
CA VAL A 110 4.86 -9.32 -2.65
C VAL A 110 4.07 -8.16 -3.25
N TYR A 111 4.28 -6.92 -2.81
CA TYR A 111 3.43 -5.79 -3.23
C TYR A 111 3.52 -5.51 -4.72
N PHE A 112 4.72 -5.42 -5.26
CA PHE A 112 4.94 -5.14 -6.68
C PHE A 112 4.28 -6.20 -7.59
N PRO A 113 4.60 -7.50 -7.48
CA PRO A 113 3.97 -8.51 -8.34
C PRO A 113 2.47 -8.65 -8.10
N LEU A 114 1.99 -8.53 -6.85
CA LEU A 114 0.55 -8.59 -6.55
C LEU A 114 -0.21 -7.44 -7.19
N SER A 115 0.35 -6.22 -7.16
CA SER A 115 -0.24 -5.03 -7.78
C SER A 115 -0.36 -5.21 -9.30
N LEU A 116 0.71 -5.66 -9.96
CA LEU A 116 0.70 -5.94 -11.40
C LEU A 116 -0.33 -7.02 -11.77
N ALA A 117 -0.36 -8.13 -11.03
CA ALA A 117 -1.31 -9.21 -11.25
C ALA A 117 -2.76 -8.75 -11.05
N LEU A 118 -3.01 -7.94 -10.03
CA LEU A 118 -4.33 -7.37 -9.75
C LEU A 118 -4.81 -6.45 -10.87
N TRP A 119 -3.96 -5.55 -11.34
CA TRP A 119 -4.26 -4.62 -12.42
C TRP A 119 -4.52 -5.34 -13.74
N GLN A 120 -3.66 -6.30 -14.08
CA GLN A 120 -3.85 -7.16 -15.25
C GLN A 120 -5.20 -7.89 -15.18
N ALA A 121 -5.53 -8.50 -14.03
CA ALA A 121 -6.80 -9.20 -13.84
C ALA A 121 -8.01 -8.26 -13.88
N ALA A 122 -7.88 -7.04 -13.34
CA ALA A 122 -8.94 -6.04 -13.35
C ALA A 122 -9.28 -5.58 -14.78
N LEU A 123 -8.25 -5.33 -15.61
CA LEU A 123 -8.41 -4.94 -17.00
C LEU A 123 -8.90 -6.10 -17.89
N ALA A 124 -8.24 -7.27 -17.79
CA ALA A 124 -8.60 -8.45 -18.58
C ALA A 124 -10.03 -8.93 -18.27
N GLY A 125 -10.42 -8.89 -16.99
CA GLY A 125 -11.76 -9.22 -16.53
C GLY A 125 -12.80 -8.11 -16.73
N ARG A 126 -12.40 -6.97 -17.32
CA ARG A 126 -13.24 -5.77 -17.51
C ARG A 126 -13.95 -5.30 -16.23
N VAL A 127 -13.32 -5.52 -15.07
CA VAL A 127 -13.81 -5.06 -13.76
C VAL A 127 -13.80 -3.53 -13.71
N VAL A 128 -12.77 -2.94 -14.30
CA VAL A 128 -12.65 -1.48 -14.50
C VAL A 128 -12.10 -1.20 -15.90
N ARG A 129 -12.31 0.03 -16.38
CA ARG A 129 -11.69 0.53 -17.62
C ARG A 129 -10.29 1.09 -17.31
N ALA A 130 -9.42 1.14 -18.31
CA ALA A 130 -8.06 1.65 -18.14
C ALA A 130 -7.98 3.08 -17.53
N PRO A 131 -8.81 4.06 -17.94
CA PRO A 131 -8.79 5.39 -17.32
C PRO A 131 -9.15 5.36 -15.83
N THR A 132 -10.09 4.49 -15.45
CA THR A 132 -10.49 4.29 -14.04
C THR A 132 -9.34 3.71 -13.21
N LEU A 133 -8.61 2.73 -13.77
CA LEU A 133 -7.44 2.17 -13.10
C LEU A 133 -6.31 3.20 -12.97
N ILE A 134 -6.03 3.96 -14.02
CA ILE A 134 -5.02 5.04 -13.98
C ILE A 134 -5.39 6.05 -12.89
N GLY A 135 -6.66 6.49 -12.86
CA GLY A 135 -7.15 7.40 -11.82
C GLY A 135 -6.99 6.83 -10.41
N ALA A 136 -7.27 5.54 -10.22
CA ALA A 136 -7.08 4.87 -8.94
C ALA A 136 -5.60 4.82 -8.53
N ILE A 137 -4.69 4.50 -9.46
CA ILE A 137 -3.24 4.48 -9.20
C ILE A 137 -2.73 5.87 -8.84
N LEU A 138 -3.13 6.91 -9.58
CA LEU A 138 -2.74 8.29 -9.30
C LEU A 138 -3.26 8.76 -7.93
N LEU A 139 -4.52 8.46 -7.61
CA LEU A 139 -5.09 8.79 -6.30
C LEU A 139 -4.38 8.06 -5.16
N GLY A 140 -4.06 6.77 -5.35
CA GLY A 140 -3.25 6.01 -4.40
C GLY A 140 -1.86 6.61 -4.20
N GLY A 141 -1.24 7.13 -5.26
CA GLY A 141 0.07 7.78 -5.21
C GLY A 141 0.02 9.11 -4.46
N ALA A 142 -0.99 9.94 -4.74
CA ALA A 142 -1.22 11.17 -4.00
C ALA A 142 -1.44 10.88 -2.50
N TYR A 143 -2.23 9.85 -2.17
CA TYR A 143 -2.45 9.40 -0.81
C TYR A 143 -1.15 8.94 -0.11
N MET A 144 -0.38 8.05 -0.73
CA MET A 144 0.89 7.58 -0.14
C MET A 144 1.90 8.72 0.00
N GLY A 145 1.96 9.63 -0.97
CA GLY A 145 2.76 10.84 -0.88
C GLY A 145 2.36 11.72 0.31
N ALA A 146 1.06 11.87 0.57
CA ALA A 146 0.56 12.58 1.74
C ALA A 146 0.93 11.86 3.05
N VAL A 147 0.79 10.53 3.12
CA VAL A 147 1.22 9.75 4.29
C VAL A 147 2.71 9.94 4.55
N ALA A 148 3.56 9.83 3.52
CA ALA A 148 5.00 10.05 3.67
C ALA A 148 5.30 11.49 4.11
N ALA A 149 4.70 12.49 3.46
CA ALA A 149 4.94 13.89 3.77
C ALA A 149 4.54 14.26 5.19
N PHE A 150 3.33 13.89 5.62
CA PHE A 150 2.76 14.36 6.88
C PHE A 150 3.02 13.41 8.06
N SER A 151 3.03 12.10 7.84
CA SER A 151 3.17 11.13 8.94
C SER A 151 4.62 10.66 9.16
N ILE A 152 5.48 10.74 8.14
CA ILE A 152 6.89 10.31 8.26
C ILE A 152 7.79 11.54 8.35
N PHE A 153 7.70 12.44 7.36
CA PHE A 153 8.58 13.61 7.27
C PHE A 153 8.05 14.87 7.97
N HIS A 154 6.81 14.85 8.47
CA HIS A 154 6.19 15.96 9.21
C HIS A 154 6.27 17.31 8.47
N VAL A 155 6.13 17.28 7.15
CA VAL A 155 6.07 18.47 6.30
C VAL A 155 4.88 19.33 6.73
N GLY A 156 5.14 20.57 7.15
CA GLY A 156 4.10 21.46 7.69
C GLY A 156 4.14 21.62 9.22
N GLY A 157 5.06 20.92 9.90
CA GLY A 157 5.27 20.99 11.34
C GLY A 157 4.48 19.92 12.09
N VAL A 158 5.10 19.40 13.16
CA VAL A 158 4.40 18.67 14.23
C VAL A 158 3.83 19.67 15.21
#